data_AF-A0A0J5KXA7-F1
#
_entry.id   AF-A0A0J5KXA7-F1
#
_cell.length_a   1.000
_cell.length_b   1.000
_cell.length_c   1.000
_cell.angle_alpha   90.00
_cell.angle_beta   90.00
_cell.angle_gamma   90.00
#
_symmetry.space_group_name_H-M   'P 1'
#
loop_
_entity.id
_entity.type
_entity.pdbx_description
1 polymer ?
#
loop_
_entity_poly.entity_id
_entity_poly.type
_entity_poly.pdbx_seq_one_letter_code
_entity_poly.pdbx_strand_id
1 'polypeptide(L)' 'MDSRAAFDTEDATIFEALGRKLPTNRNLKRDWGDMGAYLVRAPVISNTACGDFEVIRQI' A
#
# COMPACT_ATOMS: atom_id res chain seq x y z
N MET A 1 17.27 13.65 -14.26
CA MET A 1 16.40 12.59 -13.70
C MET A 1 14.98 13.08 -13.90
N ASP A 2 14.26 12.44 -14.83
CA ASP A 2 12.93 12.87 -15.28
C ASP A 2 11.89 12.53 -14.21
N SER A 3 11.20 13.54 -13.66
CA SER A 3 10.22 13.43 -12.58
C SER A 3 8.87 12.87 -13.03
N ARG A 4 8.87 11.94 -13.99
CA ARG A 4 7.68 11.35 -14.59
C ARG A 4 7.82 9.84 -14.70
N ALA A 5 8.18 9.18 -13.61
CA ALA A 5 7.75 7.80 -13.45
C ALA A 5 6.22 7.84 -13.42
N ALA A 6 5.62 7.64 -14.59
CA ALA A 6 4.19 7.49 -14.72
C ALA A 6 3.79 6.38 -13.76
N PHE A 7 2.88 6.72 -12.84
CA PHE A 7 2.35 5.81 -11.84
C PHE A 7 1.54 4.74 -12.57
N ASP A 8 2.22 3.71 -13.07
CA ASP A 8 1.57 2.60 -13.73
C ASP A 8 0.94 1.73 -12.63
N THR A 9 -0.37 1.90 -12.44
CA THR A 9 -1.14 1.12 -11.48
C THR A 9 -1.18 -0.37 -11.84
N GLU A 10 -0.91 -0.75 -13.09
CA GLU A 10 -0.86 -2.15 -13.50
C GLU A 10 0.45 -2.84 -13.09
N ASP A 11 1.57 -2.10 -13.03
CA ASP A 11 2.88 -2.59 -12.57
C ASP A 11 3.21 -2.21 -11.12
N ALA A 12 2.26 -1.63 -10.40
CA ALA A 12 2.44 -1.23 -9.01
C ALA A 12 2.70 -2.46 -8.13
N THR A 13 3.84 -2.45 -7.42
CA THR A 13 4.16 -3.54 -6.49
C THR A 13 3.25 -3.43 -5.25
N ILE A 14 2.58 -4.52 -4.89
CA ILE A 14 1.62 -4.57 -3.77
C ILE A 14 2.29 -5.22 -2.56
N PHE A 15 2.31 -4.52 -1.42
CA PHE A 15 2.69 -5.09 -0.13
C PHE A 15 1.45 -5.46 0.68
N GLU A 16 1.23 -6.74 0.90
CA GLU A 16 0.14 -7.21 1.76
C GLU A 16 0.63 -7.44 3.19
N ALA A 17 0.24 -6.54 4.10
CA ALA A 17 0.51 -6.68 5.52
C ALA A 17 -0.64 -7.41 6.22
N LEU A 18 -0.57 -8.73 6.28
CA LEU A 18 -1.54 -9.55 7.04
C LEU A 18 -1.24 -9.45 8.55
N GLY A 19 -1.82 -8.43 9.21
CA GLY A 19 -1.62 -8.23 10.64
C GLY A 19 -2.59 -7.23 11.27
N ARG A 20 -2.71 -7.27 12.61
CA ARG A 20 -3.58 -6.34 13.37
C ARG A 20 -2.97 -4.97 13.58
N LYS A 21 -1.67 -4.81 13.31
CA LYS A 21 -0.92 -3.58 13.58
C LYS A 21 -0.60 -2.89 12.26
N LEU A 22 -0.98 -1.61 12.16
CA LEU A 22 -0.63 -0.80 11.01
C LEU A 22 0.89 -0.64 10.89
N PRO A 23 1.47 -0.86 9.69
CA PRO A 23 2.86 -0.55 9.46
C PRO A 23 3.10 0.97 9.59
N THR A 24 4.28 1.32 10.09
CA THR A 24 4.69 2.72 10.28
C THR A 24 5.28 3.26 8.98
N ASN A 25 5.10 4.56 8.73
CA ASN A 25 5.66 5.21 7.53
C ASN A 25 7.17 5.08 7.45
N ARG A 26 7.88 5.04 8.60
CA ARG A 26 9.33 4.84 8.61
C ARG A 26 9.73 3.51 7.98
N ASN A 27 9.03 2.42 8.30
CA ASN A 27 9.32 1.11 7.75
C ASN A 27 8.93 1.04 6.27
N LEU A 28 7.75 1.59 5.95
CA LEU A 28 7.25 1.61 4.58
C LEU A 28 8.16 2.44 3.67
N LYS A 29 8.56 3.65 4.06
CA LYS A 29 9.50 4.49 3.29
C LYS A 29 10.87 3.87 3.10
N ARG A 30 11.37 3.10 4.09
CA ARG A 30 12.66 2.42 3.96
C ARG A 30 12.60 1.37 2.85
N ASP A 31 11.50 0.62 2.78
CA ASP A 31 11.38 -0.51 1.88
C ASP A 31 10.81 -0.10 0.50
N TRP A 32 10.10 1.03 0.43
CA TRP A 32 9.34 1.50 -0.76
C TRP A 32 9.71 2.90 -1.27
N GLY A 33 10.55 3.65 -0.55
CA GLY A 33 11.06 4.95 -1.00
C GLY A 33 9.99 5.99 -1.35
N ASP A 34 10.35 6.93 -2.23
CA ASP A 34 9.44 7.96 -2.80
C ASP A 34 8.73 7.43 -4.07
N MET A 35 8.39 6.14 -4.12
CA MET A 35 7.69 5.54 -5.28
C MET A 35 6.22 5.99 -5.40
N GLY A 36 5.77 6.92 -4.56
CA GLY A 36 4.39 7.42 -4.56
C GLY A 36 3.36 6.41 -4.06
N ALA A 37 3.76 5.44 -3.25
CA ALA A 37 2.91 4.35 -2.80
C ALA A 37 1.79 4.79 -1.84
N TYR A 38 0.70 4.03 -1.80
CA TYR A 38 -0.41 4.23 -0.87
C TYR A 38 -0.55 3.04 0.08
N LEU A 39 -0.78 3.34 1.35
CA LEU A 39 -1.22 2.35 2.32
C LEU A 39 -2.73 2.21 2.23
N VAL A 40 -3.20 1.03 1.84
CA VAL A 40 -4.62 0.66 1.82
C VAL A 40 -4.93 -0.40 2.87
N ARG A 41 -6.19 -0.45 3.31
CA ARG A 41 -6.72 -1.48 4.21
C ARG A 41 -7.90 -2.15 3.53
N ALA A 42 -7.90 -3.48 3.51
CA ALA A 42 -9.09 -4.26 3.19
C ALA A 42 -9.66 -4.85 4.49
N PRO A 43 -10.91 -4.54 4.88
CA PRO A 43 -11.54 -5.14 6.05
C PRO A 43 -11.82 -6.62 5.78
N VAL A 44 -11.47 -7.49 6.73
CA VAL A 44 -11.81 -8.91 6.65
C VAL A 44 -13.31 -9.06 6.91
N ILE A 45 -14.07 -9.50 5.91
CA ILE A 45 -15.52 -9.74 6.02
C ILE A 45 -15.77 -11.18 6.46
N SER A 46 -14.96 -12.12 5.98
CA SER A 46 -15.03 -13.54 6.35
C SER A 46 -13.65 -14.20 6.21
N ASN A 47 -13.54 -15.47 6.62
CA ASN A 47 -12.29 -16.25 6.47
C ASN A 47 -11.86 -16.43 5.00
N THR A 48 -12.74 -16.12 4.04
CA THR A 48 -12.49 -16.29 2.60
C THR A 48 -12.71 -15.01 1.80
N ALA A 49 -13.05 -13.88 2.44
CA ALA A 49 -13.38 -12.64 1.72
C ALA A 49 -12.94 -11.39 2.48
N CYS A 50 -12.41 -10.45 1.72
CA CYS A 50 -12.12 -9.09 2.14
C CYS A 50 -13.12 -8.12 1.49
N GLY A 51 -13.40 -7.01 2.16
CA GLY A 51 -14.16 -5.90 1.61
C GLY A 51 -13.30 -4.99 0.75
N ASP A 52 -13.92 -3.89 0.30
CA ASP A 52 -13.27 -2.91 -0.56
C ASP A 52 -12.02 -2.30 0.08
N PHE A 53 -11.06 -1.92 -0.76
CA PHE A 53 -9.84 -1.26 -0.31
C PHE A 53 -10.14 0.18 0.14
N GLU A 54 -9.86 0.45 1.40
CA GLU A 54 -9.91 1.78 2.01
C GLU A 54 -8.50 2.40 1.98
N VAL A 55 -8.34 3.54 1.29
CA VAL A 55 -7.08 4.29 1.30
C VAL A 55 -6.89 4.93 2.67
N ILE A 56 -5.80 4.59 3.36
CA ILE A 56 -5.45 5.20 4.65
C ILE A 56 -4.63 6.46 4.43
N ARG A 57 -3.53 6.37 3.67
CA ARG A 57 -2.60 7.49 3.43
C ARG A 57 -1.58 7.18 2.33
N GLN A 58 -1.01 8.23 1.76
CA GLN A 58 0.20 8.14 0.94
C GLN A 58 1.42 7.90 1.85
N ILE A 59 2.37 7.09 1.37
CA ILE A 59 3.61 6.73 2.07
C ILE A 59 4.71 7.67 1.64
#